data_AF-A0A1G5PU18-F1
#
_entry.id   AF-A0A1G5PU18-F1
#
_cell.length_a   1.000
_cell.length_b   1.000
_cell.length_c   1.000
_cell.angle_alpha   90.00
_cell.angle_beta   90.00
_cell.angle_gamma   90.00
#
_symmetry.space_group_name_H-M   'P 1'
#
loop_
_entity.id
_entity.type
_entity.pdbx_description
1 polymer ?
#
loop_
_entity_poly.entity_id
_entity_poly.type
_entity_poly.pdbx_seq_one_letter_code
_entity_poly.pdbx_strand_id
1 'polypeptide(L)'
;DSYTFTATVKDGHGNLVVDQPVEIDWQTEPTEAGLTLTKQSNPVSNAQGQVTATLTSTAAVKDVRVSAKAAANPSWVEADRKVSFEDLSTSYHVTRVTVDKEGPLYNEGTDAYTFTATVEDAYGNLVVDKPIDIDWQTDPAVDGLTLTKQSNPVSNAQGQVTATLSSTVVAIDVQVSAKTATQQTPVKVDKKISFISPDELASLTVSPDHVTEGEGEGHTYTFTATVKDFSGQAKSGVTVAWSATNSKGVTITDKNLVTQVVGDGKTDADGKAQYQIYSKSGGFVAVMVTAKVNDSSVGSKNKTVEIKANEQDVTGFFILDYDPVDGKGYGNSVPKERMNFAWPKMQFVPEYLPGKLTIAGYTGVYDSNNRNIVDVDGEYFRVKKTGTVTLTATFTHPISGRYLKYVIPDVKIDHFVIIDSNPGGPGIGIVFSGDRIDNSKPLPRCTRGNRIQESDLGESIDYLVNNLNLNLIEKGLLGDPRRGLNPNGVRMGGLQKNETSIQAHFLDNNVRNALAYNSLAYVVLCEE
;
A
#
# COMPACT_ATOMS: atom_id res chain seq x y z
N ASP A 1 -3.73 -55.11 -24.03
CA ASP A 1 -3.70 -55.87 -22.76
C ASP A 1 -2.85 -57.13 -22.88
N SER A 2 -2.44 -57.71 -21.74
CA SER A 2 -1.72 -58.97 -21.68
C SER A 2 -2.16 -59.78 -20.45
N TYR A 3 -2.05 -61.11 -20.54
CA TYR A 3 -2.25 -62.03 -19.40
C TYR A 3 -0.97 -62.81 -19.14
N THR A 4 -0.59 -62.98 -17.88
CA THR A 4 0.55 -63.81 -17.48
C THR A 4 0.07 -65.13 -16.89
N PHE A 5 0.57 -66.23 -17.46
CA PHE A 5 0.29 -67.59 -17.01
C PHE A 5 1.53 -68.15 -16.30
N THR A 6 1.29 -68.93 -15.25
CA THR A 6 2.34 -69.52 -14.41
C THR A 6 2.15 -71.03 -14.33
N ALA A 7 3.20 -71.80 -14.65
CA ALA A 7 3.23 -73.25 -14.52
C ALA A 7 4.13 -73.62 -13.34
N THR A 8 3.65 -74.49 -12.45
CA THR A 8 4.45 -75.03 -11.33
C THR A 8 4.98 -76.41 -11.69
N VAL A 9 6.30 -76.60 -11.58
CA VAL A 9 7.03 -77.78 -12.03
C VAL A 9 7.43 -78.65 -10.83
N LYS A 10 7.14 -79.94 -10.92
CA LYS A 10 7.54 -80.96 -9.93
C LYS A 10 8.33 -82.09 -10.57
N ASP A 11 9.24 -82.70 -9.82
CA ASP A 11 10.00 -83.88 -10.24
C ASP A 11 9.16 -85.18 -10.14
N GLY A 12 9.74 -86.30 -10.56
CA GLY A 12 9.09 -87.63 -10.50
C GLY A 12 8.76 -88.13 -9.09
N HIS A 13 9.25 -87.47 -8.03
CA HIS A 13 8.96 -87.75 -6.64
C HIS A 13 7.96 -86.75 -6.03
N GLY A 14 7.48 -85.77 -6.81
CA GLY A 14 6.53 -84.75 -6.39
C GLY A 14 7.13 -83.52 -5.72
N ASN A 15 8.47 -83.39 -5.68
CA ASN A 15 9.16 -82.21 -5.14
C ASN A 15 9.20 -81.07 -6.16
N LEU A 16 9.23 -79.83 -5.71
CA LEU A 16 9.37 -78.67 -6.59
C LEU A 16 10.75 -78.66 -7.26
N VAL A 17 10.77 -78.40 -8.57
CA VAL A 17 12.00 -78.19 -9.33
C VAL A 17 12.37 -76.72 -9.21
N VAL A 18 13.32 -76.37 -8.35
CA VAL A 18 13.67 -74.97 -7.98
C VAL A 18 15.02 -74.57 -8.55
N ASP A 19 15.11 -73.35 -9.11
CA ASP A 19 16.34 -72.75 -9.66
C ASP A 19 17.04 -73.62 -10.71
N GLN A 20 16.26 -74.43 -11.44
CA GLN A 20 16.75 -75.28 -12.52
C GLN A 20 16.20 -74.81 -13.87
N PRO A 21 16.96 -74.97 -14.96
CA PRO A 21 16.43 -74.83 -16.31
C PRO A 21 15.31 -75.85 -16.55
N VAL A 22 14.09 -75.36 -16.84
CA VAL A 22 12.95 -76.20 -17.20
C VAL A 22 12.30 -75.66 -18.45
N GLU A 23 12.38 -76.43 -19.54
CA GLU A 23 11.65 -76.09 -20.75
C GLU A 23 10.19 -76.55 -20.65
N ILE A 24 9.28 -75.58 -20.78
CA ILE A 24 7.84 -75.77 -20.85
C ILE A 24 7.36 -75.28 -22.20
N ASP A 25 6.68 -76.16 -22.92
CA ASP A 25 5.91 -75.80 -24.10
C ASP A 25 4.56 -75.23 -23.65
N TRP A 26 4.08 -74.24 -24.40
CA TRP A 26 2.83 -73.55 -24.13
C TRP A 26 1.99 -73.48 -25.40
N GLN A 27 0.67 -73.64 -25.27
CA GLN A 27 -0.26 -73.55 -26.40
C GLN A 27 -1.56 -72.86 -25.99
N THR A 28 -2.33 -72.40 -26.98
CA THR A 28 -3.66 -71.82 -26.81
C THR A 28 -4.72 -72.56 -27.62
N GLU A 29 -5.92 -72.71 -27.06
CA GLU A 29 -7.11 -73.19 -27.78
C GLU A 29 -8.26 -72.18 -27.58
N PRO A 30 -8.80 -71.55 -28.64
CA PRO A 30 -8.38 -71.70 -30.05
C PRO A 30 -6.99 -71.13 -30.33
N THR A 31 -6.35 -71.62 -31.39
CA THR A 31 -5.16 -70.99 -31.98
C THR A 31 -5.62 -69.98 -33.02
N GLU A 32 -5.58 -68.70 -32.67
CA GLU A 32 -5.97 -67.59 -33.55
C GLU A 32 -4.75 -66.79 -33.98
N ALA A 33 -4.72 -66.31 -35.24
CA ALA A 33 -3.56 -65.62 -35.81
C ALA A 33 -3.17 -64.33 -35.06
N GLY A 34 -4.08 -63.74 -34.27
CA GLY A 34 -3.81 -62.57 -33.44
C GLY A 34 -3.19 -62.87 -32.08
N LEU A 35 -3.24 -64.12 -31.61
CA LEU A 35 -2.70 -64.49 -30.31
C LEU A 35 -1.19 -64.71 -30.37
N THR A 36 -0.46 -64.06 -29.48
CA THR A 36 0.98 -64.24 -29.32
C THR A 36 1.29 -64.72 -27.91
N LEU A 37 1.84 -65.92 -27.80
CA LEU A 37 2.26 -66.51 -26.53
C LEU A 37 3.78 -66.48 -26.42
N THR A 38 4.27 -65.66 -25.50
CA THR A 38 5.71 -65.44 -25.30
C THR A 38 6.17 -66.21 -24.06
N LYS A 39 7.00 -67.24 -24.25
CA LYS A 39 7.60 -67.97 -23.13
C LYS A 39 8.69 -67.13 -22.46
N GLN A 40 8.89 -67.33 -21.16
CA GLN A 40 10.00 -66.72 -20.43
C GLN A 40 11.34 -67.02 -21.11
N SER A 41 12.13 -65.98 -21.35
CA SER A 41 13.49 -66.09 -21.89
C SER A 41 14.38 -66.81 -20.88
N ASN A 42 15.09 -67.86 -21.32
CA ASN A 42 15.90 -68.76 -20.48
C ASN A 42 15.11 -69.28 -19.26
N PRO A 43 14.18 -70.23 -19.45
CA PRO A 43 13.22 -70.61 -18.42
C PRO A 43 13.90 -71.36 -17.28
N VAL A 44 14.30 -70.61 -16.25
CA VAL A 44 14.74 -71.13 -14.95
C VAL A 44 13.58 -71.00 -13.99
N SER A 45 13.22 -72.10 -13.33
CA SER A 45 12.14 -72.10 -12.34
C SER A 45 12.53 -71.28 -11.10
N ASN A 46 11.58 -70.51 -10.55
CA ASN A 46 11.83 -69.72 -9.35
C ASN A 46 11.86 -70.58 -8.06
N ALA A 47 12.01 -69.95 -6.90
CA ALA A 47 11.99 -70.57 -5.57
C ALA A 47 10.72 -71.40 -5.26
N GLN A 48 9.63 -71.19 -6.01
CA GLN A 48 8.37 -71.93 -5.90
C GLN A 48 8.22 -73.00 -7.00
N GLY A 49 9.28 -73.24 -7.77
CA GLY A 49 9.31 -74.16 -8.89
C GLY A 49 8.52 -73.69 -10.11
N GLN A 50 8.37 -72.39 -10.31
CA GLN A 50 7.47 -71.83 -11.32
C GLN A 50 8.20 -71.23 -12.52
N VAL A 51 7.59 -71.35 -13.70
CA VAL A 51 7.96 -70.66 -14.94
C VAL A 51 6.75 -69.98 -15.56
N THR A 52 6.96 -68.91 -16.32
CA THR A 52 5.87 -68.07 -16.82
C THR A 52 5.80 -67.97 -18.35
N ALA A 53 4.62 -67.62 -18.86
CA ALA A 53 4.40 -67.20 -20.23
C ALA A 53 3.43 -66.03 -20.27
N THR A 54 3.57 -65.14 -21.25
CA THR A 54 2.68 -63.98 -21.43
C THR A 54 1.90 -64.14 -22.72
N LEU A 55 0.58 -64.03 -22.64
CA LEU A 55 -0.33 -64.03 -23.78
C LEU A 55 -0.76 -62.59 -24.11
N THR A 56 -0.61 -62.19 -25.36
CA THR A 56 -1.16 -60.95 -25.93
C THR A 56 -2.04 -61.28 -27.14
N SER A 57 -2.93 -60.36 -27.52
CA SER A 57 -3.71 -60.48 -28.76
C SER A 57 -3.72 -59.18 -29.55
N THR A 58 -3.68 -59.28 -30.88
CA THR A 58 -3.93 -58.16 -31.80
C THR A 58 -5.36 -58.15 -32.38
N ALA A 59 -6.19 -59.13 -32.02
CA ALA A 59 -7.59 -59.24 -32.43
C ALA A 59 -8.49 -59.67 -31.25
N ALA A 60 -9.79 -59.40 -31.33
CA ALA A 60 -10.74 -59.98 -30.37
C ALA A 60 -10.74 -61.51 -30.45
N VAL A 61 -10.55 -62.16 -29.31
CA VAL A 61 -10.68 -63.62 -29.16
C VAL A 61 -11.31 -63.92 -27.81
N LYS A 62 -12.38 -64.72 -27.81
CA LYS A 62 -13.08 -65.10 -26.58
C LYS A 62 -12.68 -66.49 -26.12
N ASP A 63 -12.71 -66.69 -24.81
CA ASP A 63 -12.60 -68.00 -24.16
C ASP A 63 -11.31 -68.77 -24.50
N VAL A 64 -10.20 -68.04 -24.63
CA VAL A 64 -8.86 -68.59 -24.89
C VAL A 64 -8.40 -69.40 -23.69
N ARG A 65 -8.12 -70.68 -23.93
CA ARG A 65 -7.56 -71.59 -22.94
C ARG A 65 -6.07 -71.77 -23.17
N VAL A 66 -5.25 -71.39 -22.19
CA VAL A 66 -3.80 -71.63 -22.23
C VAL A 66 -3.49 -72.97 -21.57
N SER A 67 -2.58 -73.74 -22.16
CA SER A 67 -2.09 -75.00 -21.60
C SER A 67 -0.57 -75.06 -21.61
N ALA A 68 0.01 -75.77 -20.66
CA ALA A 68 1.45 -75.95 -20.47
C ALA A 68 1.83 -77.43 -20.45
N LYS A 69 3.01 -77.78 -20.98
CA LYS A 69 3.54 -79.15 -20.96
C LYS A 69 5.06 -79.14 -20.83
N ALA A 70 5.57 -79.87 -19.84
CA ALA A 70 6.99 -80.19 -19.74
C ALA A 70 7.31 -81.39 -20.65
N ALA A 71 8.55 -81.51 -21.14
CA ALA A 71 8.98 -82.62 -21.99
C ALA A 71 8.72 -84.01 -21.37
N ALA A 72 8.82 -84.12 -20.04
CA ALA A 72 8.59 -85.36 -19.30
C ALA A 72 7.09 -85.65 -19.01
N ASN A 73 6.18 -84.71 -19.26
CA ASN A 73 4.75 -84.89 -19.00
C ASN A 73 4.06 -85.58 -20.19
N PRO A 74 3.19 -86.58 -19.95
CA PRO A 74 2.48 -87.27 -21.03
C PRO A 74 1.38 -86.40 -21.66
N SER A 75 0.72 -85.54 -20.87
CA SER A 75 -0.40 -84.70 -21.29
C SER A 75 -0.18 -83.21 -21.00
N TRP A 76 -0.94 -82.37 -21.70
CA TRP A 76 -1.03 -80.94 -21.44
C TRP A 76 -1.79 -80.67 -20.13
N VAL A 77 -1.34 -79.67 -19.38
CA VAL A 77 -2.04 -79.16 -18.19
C VAL A 77 -2.67 -77.83 -18.55
N GLU A 78 -3.99 -77.76 -18.44
CA GLU A 78 -4.76 -76.58 -18.78
C GLU A 78 -4.73 -75.56 -17.64
N ALA A 79 -4.71 -74.27 -17.97
CA ALA A 79 -4.92 -73.21 -17.00
C ALA A 79 -6.31 -73.32 -16.36
N ASP A 80 -6.40 -72.87 -15.11
CA ASP A 80 -7.61 -72.90 -14.29
C ASP A 80 -8.72 -71.99 -14.84
N ARG A 81 -8.36 -70.95 -15.60
CA ARG A 81 -9.29 -69.99 -16.18
C ARG A 81 -9.01 -69.75 -17.66
N LYS A 82 -10.08 -69.55 -18.41
CA LYS A 82 -10.04 -69.00 -19.77
C LYS A 82 -9.95 -67.47 -19.69
N VAL A 83 -9.33 -66.87 -20.70
CA VAL A 83 -9.19 -65.41 -20.82
C VAL A 83 -9.70 -64.95 -22.18
N SER A 84 -10.11 -63.68 -22.28
CA SER A 84 -10.61 -63.10 -23.52
C SER A 84 -9.92 -61.76 -23.78
N PHE A 85 -9.78 -61.44 -25.06
CA PHE A 85 -9.42 -60.12 -25.57
C PHE A 85 -10.61 -59.60 -26.37
N GLU A 86 -11.03 -58.37 -26.13
CA GLU A 86 -12.15 -57.74 -26.85
C GLU A 86 -11.62 -56.72 -27.87
N ASP A 87 -12.42 -56.46 -28.91
CA ASP A 87 -12.06 -55.46 -29.92
C ASP A 87 -12.18 -54.06 -29.32
N LEU A 88 -11.27 -53.17 -29.71
CA LEU A 88 -11.42 -51.75 -29.43
C LEU A 88 -12.73 -51.26 -30.07
N SER A 89 -13.62 -50.68 -29.27
CA SER A 89 -14.85 -50.09 -29.80
C SER A 89 -14.52 -48.98 -30.80
N THR A 90 -15.12 -49.06 -31.99
CA THR A 90 -14.96 -48.04 -33.05
C THR A 90 -15.98 -46.90 -32.93
N SER A 91 -16.93 -47.01 -31.99
CA SER A 91 -17.96 -46.00 -31.73
C SER A 91 -17.82 -45.40 -30.34
N TYR A 92 -17.95 -44.09 -30.26
CA TYR A 92 -17.86 -43.33 -29.01
C TYR A 92 -18.93 -42.25 -28.97
N HIS A 93 -19.27 -41.83 -27.75
CA HIS A 93 -20.36 -40.87 -27.49
C HIS A 93 -20.04 -39.99 -26.28
N VAL A 94 -20.63 -38.79 -26.26
CA VAL A 94 -20.52 -37.90 -25.10
C VAL A 94 -21.49 -38.41 -24.03
N THR A 95 -20.98 -38.62 -22.81
CA THR A 95 -21.80 -39.03 -21.65
C THR A 95 -22.10 -37.87 -20.71
N ARG A 96 -21.19 -36.88 -20.65
CA ARG A 96 -21.32 -35.74 -19.74
C ARG A 96 -20.70 -34.48 -20.31
N VAL A 97 -21.34 -33.34 -20.06
CA VAL A 97 -20.78 -32.01 -20.32
C VAL A 97 -20.76 -31.22 -19.01
N THR A 98 -19.62 -30.63 -18.70
CA THR A 98 -19.41 -29.79 -17.52
C THR A 98 -18.92 -28.41 -17.93
N VAL A 99 -19.06 -27.43 -17.04
CA VAL A 99 -18.55 -26.06 -17.20
C VAL A 99 -17.64 -25.72 -16.03
N ASP A 100 -16.58 -24.96 -16.30
CA ASP A 100 -15.51 -24.66 -15.36
C ASP A 100 -15.90 -23.69 -14.24
N LYS A 101 -16.87 -22.81 -14.48
CA LYS A 101 -17.27 -21.76 -13.53
C LYS A 101 -18.77 -21.44 -13.62
N GLU A 102 -19.28 -20.83 -12.55
CA GLU A 102 -20.67 -20.38 -12.41
C GLU A 102 -20.80 -18.86 -12.48
N GLY A 103 -22.04 -18.38 -12.55
CA GLY A 103 -22.37 -16.95 -12.61
C GLY A 103 -22.21 -16.36 -14.02
N PRO A 104 -22.78 -15.17 -14.28
CA PRO A 104 -22.64 -14.51 -15.58
C PRO A 104 -21.22 -13.97 -15.77
N LEU A 105 -20.73 -13.99 -17.01
CA LEU A 105 -19.49 -13.34 -17.42
C LEU A 105 -19.77 -12.05 -18.19
N TYR A 106 -18.76 -11.20 -18.40
CA TYR A 106 -18.93 -9.98 -19.18
C TYR A 106 -18.85 -10.27 -20.68
N ASN A 107 -19.67 -9.58 -21.48
CA ASN A 107 -19.68 -9.72 -22.94
C ASN A 107 -18.58 -8.91 -23.64
N GLU A 108 -17.36 -8.91 -23.09
CA GLU A 108 -16.21 -8.17 -23.62
C GLU A 108 -15.38 -8.96 -24.66
N GLY A 109 -15.82 -10.17 -25.00
CA GLY A 109 -15.18 -11.06 -25.99
C GLY A 109 -13.96 -11.83 -25.47
N THR A 110 -13.33 -11.37 -24.38
CA THR A 110 -12.19 -12.01 -23.71
C THR A 110 -12.59 -12.98 -22.62
N ASP A 111 -13.64 -12.64 -21.86
CA ASP A 111 -14.22 -13.52 -20.85
C ASP A 111 -14.86 -14.74 -21.51
N ALA A 112 -14.51 -15.93 -21.00
CA ALA A 112 -14.96 -17.19 -21.56
C ALA A 112 -15.28 -18.25 -20.49
N TYR A 113 -16.27 -19.08 -20.81
CA TYR A 113 -16.48 -20.36 -20.14
C TYR A 113 -15.68 -21.44 -20.84
N THR A 114 -15.19 -22.41 -20.08
CA THR A 114 -14.61 -23.65 -20.62
C THR A 114 -15.57 -24.80 -20.36
N PHE A 115 -16.00 -25.45 -21.43
CA PHE A 115 -16.81 -26.65 -21.37
C PHE A 115 -15.95 -27.88 -21.58
N THR A 116 -16.25 -28.93 -20.84
CA THR A 116 -15.55 -30.21 -20.92
C THR A 116 -16.54 -31.33 -21.18
N ALA A 117 -16.40 -31.99 -22.33
CA ALA A 117 -17.16 -33.17 -22.70
C ALA A 117 -16.36 -34.43 -22.30
N THR A 118 -17.00 -35.36 -21.58
CA THR A 118 -16.44 -36.69 -21.29
C THR A 118 -16.97 -37.69 -22.31
N VAL A 119 -16.08 -38.49 -22.89
CA VAL A 119 -16.37 -39.40 -23.98
C VAL A 119 -16.09 -40.85 -23.58
N GLU A 120 -17.10 -41.69 -23.74
CA GLU A 120 -17.02 -43.12 -23.50
C GLU A 120 -17.27 -43.90 -24.79
N ASP A 121 -16.68 -45.08 -24.86
CA ASP A 121 -16.90 -46.03 -25.93
C ASP A 121 -18.20 -46.82 -25.74
N ALA A 122 -18.53 -47.72 -26.67
CA ALA A 122 -19.77 -48.53 -26.56
C ALA A 122 -19.77 -49.50 -25.36
N TYR A 123 -18.64 -49.74 -24.72
CA TYR A 123 -18.48 -50.64 -23.58
C TYR A 123 -18.41 -49.88 -22.24
N GLY A 124 -18.52 -48.55 -22.26
CA GLY A 124 -18.44 -47.70 -21.07
C GLY A 124 -17.01 -47.38 -20.62
N ASN A 125 -16.00 -47.64 -21.47
CA ASN A 125 -14.63 -47.25 -21.19
C ASN A 125 -14.35 -45.83 -21.68
N LEU A 126 -13.52 -45.09 -20.95
CA LEU A 126 -13.08 -43.75 -21.36
C LEU A 126 -12.22 -43.83 -22.63
N VAL A 127 -12.52 -42.97 -23.61
CA VAL A 127 -11.75 -42.90 -24.84
C VAL A 127 -10.54 -41.99 -24.62
N VAL A 128 -9.34 -42.56 -24.42
CA VAL A 128 -8.12 -41.82 -24.06
C VAL A 128 -7.15 -41.71 -25.26
N ASP A 129 -6.47 -40.56 -25.39
CA ASP A 129 -5.44 -40.27 -26.40
C ASP A 129 -5.90 -40.50 -27.86
N LYS A 130 -7.19 -40.24 -28.13
CA LYS A 130 -7.76 -40.33 -29.47
C LYS A 130 -8.22 -38.97 -29.98
N PRO A 131 -8.01 -38.65 -31.28
CA PRO A 131 -8.67 -37.53 -31.93
C PRO A 131 -10.18 -37.75 -31.95
N ILE A 132 -10.94 -36.82 -31.36
CA ILE A 132 -12.39 -36.87 -31.23
C ILE A 132 -12.93 -35.50 -31.61
N ASP A 133 -13.68 -35.41 -32.71
CA ASP A 133 -14.40 -34.19 -33.04
C ASP A 133 -15.74 -34.16 -32.31
N ILE A 134 -15.94 -33.09 -31.52
CA ILE A 134 -17.17 -32.82 -30.79
C ILE A 134 -17.89 -31.68 -31.48
N ASP A 135 -19.16 -31.90 -31.83
CA ASP A 135 -20.07 -30.87 -32.26
C ASP A 135 -20.67 -30.18 -31.03
N TRP A 136 -20.20 -28.95 -30.81
CA TRP A 136 -20.61 -28.10 -29.70
C TRP A 136 -21.66 -27.10 -30.18
N GLN A 137 -22.74 -26.97 -29.41
CA GLN A 137 -23.93 -26.22 -29.79
C GLN A 137 -24.38 -25.30 -28.66
N THR A 138 -25.06 -24.22 -29.02
CA THR A 138 -25.66 -23.26 -28.08
C THR A 138 -27.15 -23.06 -28.41
N ASP A 139 -27.97 -22.91 -27.38
CA ASP A 139 -29.41 -22.63 -27.50
C ASP A 139 -29.83 -21.59 -26.44
N PRO A 140 -30.29 -20.39 -26.82
CA PRO A 140 -30.42 -19.91 -28.21
C PRO A 140 -29.07 -19.69 -28.88
N ALA A 141 -29.02 -19.86 -30.20
CA ALA A 141 -27.91 -19.37 -31.01
C ALA A 141 -28.04 -17.84 -31.11
N VAL A 142 -27.04 -17.12 -30.60
CA VAL A 142 -27.02 -15.66 -30.58
C VAL A 142 -25.82 -15.17 -31.38
N ASP A 143 -26.07 -14.30 -32.37
CA ASP A 143 -25.01 -13.66 -33.15
C ASP A 143 -24.15 -12.79 -32.23
N GLY A 144 -22.86 -13.16 -32.09
CA GLY A 144 -21.91 -12.56 -31.15
C GLY A 144 -21.34 -13.54 -30.13
N LEU A 145 -21.96 -14.72 -29.97
CA LEU A 145 -21.34 -15.86 -29.29
C LEU A 145 -20.25 -16.47 -30.16
N THR A 146 -19.05 -16.66 -29.59
CA THR A 146 -17.91 -17.29 -30.28
C THR A 146 -17.54 -18.58 -29.57
N LEU A 147 -17.87 -19.71 -30.20
CA LEU A 147 -17.50 -21.03 -29.71
C LEU A 147 -16.21 -21.50 -30.38
N THR A 148 -15.17 -21.74 -29.58
CA THR A 148 -13.84 -22.18 -30.04
C THR A 148 -13.58 -23.60 -29.55
N LYS A 149 -13.48 -24.54 -30.49
CA LYS A 149 -13.11 -25.93 -30.18
C LYS A 149 -11.63 -26.02 -29.77
N GLN A 150 -11.30 -26.99 -28.93
CA GLN A 150 -9.91 -27.37 -28.68
C GLN A 150 -9.17 -27.60 -30.01
N SER A 151 -7.99 -26.99 -30.14
CA SER A 151 -7.11 -27.22 -31.29
C SER A 151 -6.56 -28.65 -31.21
N ASN A 152 -6.69 -29.41 -32.31
CA ASN A 152 -6.38 -30.84 -32.38
C ASN A 152 -7.04 -31.62 -31.22
N PRO A 153 -8.36 -31.85 -31.27
CA PRO A 153 -9.14 -32.33 -30.13
C PRO A 153 -8.82 -33.80 -29.82
N VAL A 154 -7.70 -34.02 -29.14
CA VAL A 154 -7.29 -35.32 -28.60
C VAL A 154 -7.79 -35.40 -27.17
N SER A 155 -8.48 -36.50 -26.84
CA SER A 155 -8.96 -36.73 -25.49
C SER A 155 -7.82 -36.99 -24.50
N ASN A 156 -7.93 -36.43 -23.30
CA ASN A 156 -6.93 -36.64 -22.24
C ASN A 156 -7.09 -38.01 -21.54
N ALA A 157 -6.28 -38.27 -20.51
CA ALA A 157 -6.33 -39.48 -19.69
C ALA A 157 -7.69 -39.75 -18.99
N GLN A 158 -8.58 -38.76 -18.94
CA GLN A 158 -9.93 -38.85 -18.39
C GLN A 158 -10.99 -38.95 -19.50
N GLY A 159 -10.59 -39.13 -20.76
CA GLY A 159 -11.49 -39.20 -21.90
C GLY A 159 -12.16 -37.87 -22.24
N GLN A 160 -11.51 -36.74 -21.94
CA GLN A 160 -12.13 -35.41 -22.03
C GLN A 160 -11.61 -34.56 -23.19
N VAL A 161 -12.52 -33.80 -23.79
CA VAL A 161 -12.24 -32.79 -24.82
C VAL A 161 -12.91 -31.47 -24.41
N THR A 162 -12.27 -30.34 -24.74
CA THR A 162 -12.75 -29.01 -24.31
C THR A 162 -13.20 -28.11 -25.47
N ALA A 163 -14.03 -27.13 -25.13
CA ALA A 163 -14.30 -25.96 -25.97
C ALA A 163 -14.48 -24.73 -25.08
N THR A 164 -14.18 -23.56 -25.61
CA THR A 164 -14.46 -22.28 -24.95
C THR A 164 -15.61 -21.56 -25.63
N LEU A 165 -16.39 -20.81 -24.85
CA LEU A 165 -17.42 -19.91 -25.36
C LEU A 165 -17.15 -18.53 -24.79
N SER A 166 -17.01 -17.52 -25.65
CA SER A 166 -17.00 -16.10 -25.28
C SER A 166 -18.15 -15.37 -25.99
N SER A 167 -18.42 -14.13 -25.60
CA SER A 167 -19.48 -13.32 -26.22
C SER A 167 -19.07 -11.86 -26.35
N THR A 168 -19.49 -11.20 -27.42
CA THR A 168 -19.43 -9.74 -27.60
C THR A 168 -20.80 -9.07 -27.42
N VAL A 169 -21.84 -9.85 -27.10
CA VAL A 169 -23.22 -9.41 -26.91
C VAL A 169 -23.82 -9.97 -25.62
N VAL A 170 -24.86 -9.32 -25.09
CA VAL A 170 -25.65 -9.87 -23.98
C VAL A 170 -26.35 -11.13 -24.47
N ALA A 171 -26.16 -12.24 -23.74
CA ALA A 171 -26.79 -13.51 -24.03
C ALA A 171 -27.18 -14.16 -22.69
N ILE A 172 -28.48 -14.27 -22.43
CA ILE A 172 -29.00 -14.78 -21.15
C ILE A 172 -29.50 -16.21 -21.33
N ASP A 173 -29.29 -17.04 -20.31
CA ASP A 173 -29.81 -18.41 -20.23
C ASP A 173 -29.41 -19.31 -21.41
N VAL A 174 -28.16 -19.14 -21.89
CA VAL A 174 -27.59 -19.94 -22.99
C VAL A 174 -27.32 -21.35 -22.50
N GLN A 175 -27.94 -22.32 -23.15
CA GLN A 175 -27.72 -23.74 -22.93
C GLN A 175 -26.64 -24.25 -23.87
N VAL A 176 -25.52 -24.71 -23.32
CA VAL A 176 -24.47 -25.38 -24.12
C VAL A 176 -24.71 -26.88 -24.16
N SER A 177 -24.43 -27.50 -25.30
CA SER A 177 -24.49 -28.96 -25.46
C SER A 177 -23.41 -29.48 -26.39
N ALA A 178 -23.10 -30.77 -26.26
CA ALA A 178 -22.10 -31.45 -27.06
C ALA A 178 -22.60 -32.81 -27.55
N LYS A 179 -22.19 -33.21 -28.76
CA LYS A 179 -22.38 -34.57 -29.29
C LYS A 179 -21.23 -34.98 -30.19
N THR A 180 -21.09 -36.29 -30.39
CA THR A 180 -20.30 -36.85 -31.49
C THR A 180 -21.12 -36.86 -32.78
N ALA A 181 -20.46 -37.06 -33.93
CA ALA A 181 -21.13 -37.14 -35.23
C ALA A 181 -22.19 -38.27 -35.32
N THR A 182 -22.01 -39.35 -34.56
CA THR A 182 -22.91 -40.52 -34.54
C THR A 182 -24.06 -40.38 -33.54
N GLN A 183 -23.99 -39.40 -32.63
CA GLN A 183 -24.96 -39.21 -31.57
C GLN A 183 -26.10 -38.28 -32.01
N GLN A 184 -27.35 -38.75 -31.91
CA GLN A 184 -28.52 -37.99 -32.34
C GLN A 184 -28.85 -36.83 -31.38
N THR A 185 -28.86 -37.12 -30.08
CA THR A 185 -29.22 -36.17 -29.03
C THR A 185 -27.99 -35.60 -28.33
N PRO A 186 -27.75 -34.28 -28.41
CA PRO A 186 -26.70 -33.61 -27.66
C PRO A 186 -26.86 -33.76 -26.16
N VAL A 187 -25.75 -33.99 -25.46
CA VAL A 187 -25.70 -33.90 -23.99
C VAL A 187 -25.61 -32.44 -23.61
N LYS A 188 -26.55 -31.97 -22.80
CA LYS A 188 -26.59 -30.60 -22.29
C LYS A 188 -25.71 -30.47 -21.05
N VAL A 189 -25.08 -29.31 -20.88
CA VAL A 189 -24.53 -28.94 -19.58
C VAL A 189 -25.67 -28.73 -18.58
N ASP A 190 -25.47 -29.13 -17.32
CA ASP A 190 -26.54 -29.07 -16.30
C ASP A 190 -27.01 -27.64 -15.98
N LYS A 191 -26.15 -26.65 -16.22
CA LYS A 191 -26.40 -25.24 -15.88
C LYS A 191 -26.32 -24.36 -17.12
N LYS A 192 -27.36 -23.57 -17.35
CA LYS A 192 -27.32 -22.47 -18.33
C LYS A 192 -26.34 -21.39 -17.88
N ILE A 193 -25.73 -20.72 -18.85
CA ILE A 193 -24.76 -19.64 -18.63
C ILE A 193 -25.31 -18.32 -19.14
N SER A 194 -24.67 -17.21 -18.79
CA SER A 194 -25.07 -15.90 -19.29
C SER A 194 -23.88 -14.99 -19.50
N PHE A 195 -23.92 -14.19 -20.55
CA PHE A 195 -23.05 -13.04 -20.74
C PHE A 195 -23.86 -11.77 -20.54
N ILE A 196 -23.43 -10.92 -19.62
CA ILE A 196 -24.05 -9.64 -19.31
C ILE A 196 -23.12 -8.50 -19.72
N SER A 197 -23.67 -7.30 -19.90
CA SER A 197 -22.83 -6.11 -20.04
C SER A 197 -22.44 -5.53 -18.69
N PRO A 198 -21.18 -5.11 -18.52
CA PRO A 198 -20.78 -4.38 -17.34
C PRO A 198 -21.54 -3.06 -17.30
N ASP A 199 -21.91 -2.64 -16.09
CA ASP A 199 -22.38 -1.28 -15.87
C ASP A 199 -21.24 -0.29 -16.09
N GLU A 200 -21.48 0.73 -16.90
CA GLU A 200 -20.49 1.76 -17.18
C GLU A 200 -20.64 2.88 -16.17
N LEU A 201 -19.54 3.22 -15.49
CA LEU A 201 -19.50 4.45 -14.72
C LEU A 201 -19.22 5.60 -15.67
N ALA A 202 -20.23 6.14 -16.35
CA ALA A 202 -20.08 7.13 -17.42
C ALA A 202 -19.34 8.41 -16.99
N SER A 203 -19.57 8.90 -15.77
CA SER A 203 -18.89 10.09 -15.26
C SER A 203 -18.72 10.07 -13.75
N LEU A 204 -17.64 10.67 -13.27
CA LEU A 204 -17.46 11.03 -11.86
C LEU A 204 -17.14 12.53 -11.78
N THR A 205 -18.09 13.31 -11.28
CA THR A 205 -17.94 14.75 -11.09
C THR A 205 -17.77 15.07 -9.61
N VAL A 206 -17.24 16.25 -9.30
CA VAL A 206 -17.10 16.74 -7.94
C VAL A 206 -17.55 18.20 -7.89
N SER A 207 -18.29 18.55 -6.84
CA SER A 207 -18.71 19.91 -6.54
C SER A 207 -18.36 20.26 -5.09
N PRO A 208 -17.74 21.41 -4.83
CA PRO A 208 -17.15 22.32 -5.82
C PRO A 208 -16.00 21.64 -6.61
N ASP A 209 -15.78 22.13 -7.83
CA ASP A 209 -14.76 21.62 -8.77
C ASP A 209 -13.41 22.34 -8.64
N HIS A 210 -13.32 23.28 -7.71
CA HIS A 210 -12.15 24.06 -7.34
C HIS A 210 -11.83 23.84 -5.87
N VAL A 211 -10.61 24.21 -5.49
CA VAL A 211 -10.14 24.08 -4.11
C VAL A 211 -10.97 25.00 -3.22
N THR A 212 -11.71 24.43 -2.28
CA THR A 212 -12.35 25.20 -1.19
C THR A 212 -11.29 25.64 -0.20
N GLU A 213 -11.33 26.91 0.17
CA GLU A 213 -10.54 27.43 1.28
C GLU A 213 -11.29 27.13 2.58
N GLY A 214 -10.78 26.19 3.38
CA GLY A 214 -11.28 25.93 4.73
C GLY A 214 -11.49 24.46 5.09
N GLU A 215 -11.61 24.24 6.40
CA GLU A 215 -11.97 22.96 7.03
C GLU A 215 -13.35 23.07 7.72
N GLY A 216 -14.02 21.94 7.93
CA GLY A 216 -15.34 21.84 8.54
C GLY A 216 -16.44 21.44 7.55
N GLU A 217 -17.64 21.19 8.07
CA GLU A 217 -18.79 20.70 7.29
C GLU A 217 -19.21 21.67 6.17
N GLY A 218 -18.97 22.97 6.33
CA GLY A 218 -19.23 23.99 5.32
C GLY A 218 -18.36 23.87 4.05
N HIS A 219 -17.29 23.09 4.09
CA HIS A 219 -16.33 22.88 3.00
C HIS A 219 -16.41 21.46 2.44
N THR A 220 -17.63 20.93 2.32
CA THR A 220 -17.88 19.57 1.83
C THR A 220 -17.73 19.46 0.32
N TYR A 221 -16.91 18.51 -0.13
CA TYR A 221 -16.89 18.05 -1.51
C TYR A 221 -17.93 16.95 -1.71
N THR A 222 -18.81 17.13 -2.69
CA THR A 222 -19.79 16.12 -3.11
C THR A 222 -19.37 15.55 -4.46
N PHE A 223 -19.01 14.28 -4.45
CA PHE A 223 -18.74 13.48 -5.64
C PHE A 223 -20.05 12.89 -6.15
N THR A 224 -20.30 12.97 -7.45
CA THR A 224 -21.47 12.38 -8.10
C THR A 224 -21.00 11.41 -9.18
N ALA A 225 -21.25 10.12 -8.98
CA ALA A 225 -21.05 9.09 -10.00
C ALA A 225 -22.34 8.96 -10.81
N THR A 226 -22.25 8.94 -12.14
CA THR A 226 -23.35 8.65 -13.05
C THR A 226 -23.08 7.31 -13.71
N VAL A 227 -24.00 6.36 -13.54
CA VAL A 227 -23.93 5.00 -14.07
C VAL A 227 -24.91 4.87 -15.22
N LYS A 228 -24.42 4.30 -16.32
CA LYS A 228 -25.22 3.98 -17.48
C LYS A 228 -25.17 2.48 -17.74
N ASP A 229 -26.23 1.96 -18.31
CA ASP A 229 -26.19 0.67 -18.98
C ASP A 229 -25.45 0.78 -20.32
N PHE A 230 -25.19 -0.36 -20.95
CA PHE A 230 -24.47 -0.42 -22.23
C PHE A 230 -25.24 0.23 -23.41
N SER A 231 -26.53 0.50 -23.26
CA SER A 231 -27.32 1.25 -24.26
C SER A 231 -27.09 2.76 -24.16
N GLY A 232 -26.34 3.21 -23.15
CA GLY A 232 -26.06 4.62 -22.86
C GLY A 232 -27.17 5.30 -22.05
N GLN A 233 -28.15 4.53 -21.54
CA GLN A 233 -29.23 5.01 -20.69
C GLN A 233 -28.83 4.97 -19.21
N ALA A 234 -29.37 5.89 -18.42
CA ALA A 234 -29.12 5.93 -16.98
C ALA A 234 -29.68 4.68 -16.29
N LYS A 235 -28.90 4.07 -15.39
CA LYS A 235 -29.28 2.84 -14.70
C LYS A 235 -29.49 3.07 -13.20
N SER A 236 -30.72 2.87 -12.73
CA SER A 236 -31.09 3.00 -11.31
C SER A 236 -30.86 1.70 -10.53
N GLY A 237 -30.67 1.83 -9.21
CA GLY A 237 -30.54 0.71 -8.27
C GLY A 237 -29.17 0.02 -8.24
N VAL A 238 -28.17 0.58 -8.94
CA VAL A 238 -26.79 0.06 -8.97
C VAL A 238 -26.07 0.53 -7.71
N THR A 239 -25.54 -0.41 -6.93
CA THR A 239 -24.69 -0.08 -5.77
C THR A 239 -23.35 0.46 -6.23
N VAL A 240 -22.95 1.64 -5.74
CA VAL A 240 -21.63 2.22 -6.00
C VAL A 240 -20.75 2.05 -4.77
N ALA A 241 -19.65 1.32 -4.92
CA ALA A 241 -18.61 1.22 -3.91
C ALA A 241 -17.69 2.43 -3.98
N TRP A 242 -17.43 3.05 -2.83
CA TRP A 242 -16.60 4.26 -2.71
C TRP A 242 -15.36 3.98 -1.89
N SER A 243 -14.23 4.57 -2.29
CA SER A 243 -13.02 4.59 -1.47
C SER A 243 -12.35 5.95 -1.53
N ALA A 244 -11.72 6.35 -0.43
CA ALA A 244 -10.91 7.56 -0.32
C ALA A 244 -9.47 7.18 0.00
N THR A 245 -8.56 7.45 -0.92
CA THR A 245 -7.14 7.10 -0.82
C THR A 245 -6.25 8.32 -0.98
N ASN A 246 -5.01 8.21 -0.53
CA ASN A 246 -3.99 9.22 -0.83
C ASN A 246 -3.48 9.06 -2.28
N SER A 247 -2.54 9.92 -2.70
CA SER A 247 -1.92 9.85 -4.03
C SER A 247 -1.13 8.56 -4.32
N LYS A 248 -0.88 7.73 -3.31
CA LYS A 248 -0.22 6.42 -3.41
C LYS A 248 -1.21 5.24 -3.42
N GLY A 249 -2.51 5.51 -3.42
CA GLY A 249 -3.56 4.49 -3.38
C GLY A 249 -3.79 3.85 -2.01
N VAL A 250 -3.24 4.41 -0.93
CA VAL A 250 -3.46 3.91 0.44
C VAL A 250 -4.73 4.54 1.01
N THR A 251 -5.64 3.72 1.54
CA THR A 251 -6.86 4.18 2.20
C THR A 251 -6.55 5.16 3.33
N ILE A 252 -7.20 6.32 3.30
CA ILE A 252 -7.06 7.34 4.35
C ILE A 252 -7.98 6.96 5.52
N THR A 253 -7.38 6.58 6.64
CA THR A 253 -8.08 6.25 7.90
C THR A 253 -7.98 7.36 8.96
N ASP A 254 -7.52 8.55 8.55
CA ASP A 254 -7.37 9.70 9.44
C ASP A 254 -8.74 10.13 9.97
N LYS A 255 -8.89 10.19 11.30
CA LYS A 255 -10.15 10.55 11.97
C LYS A 255 -10.69 11.95 11.60
N ASN A 256 -9.84 12.80 11.03
CA ASN A 256 -10.22 14.14 10.59
C ASN A 256 -10.78 14.13 9.16
N LEU A 257 -10.50 13.13 8.33
CA LEU A 257 -11.20 12.99 7.05
C LEU A 257 -12.56 12.32 7.33
N VAL A 258 -13.63 13.08 7.15
CA VAL A 258 -14.98 12.53 7.19
C VAL A 258 -15.36 12.12 5.80
N THR A 259 -15.95 10.94 5.69
CA THR A 259 -16.49 10.43 4.45
C THR A 259 -17.89 9.88 4.67
N GLN A 260 -18.78 10.10 3.71
CA GLN A 260 -20.19 9.74 3.84
C GLN A 260 -20.76 9.33 2.49
N VAL A 261 -21.33 8.14 2.42
CA VAL A 261 -22.20 7.75 1.31
C VAL A 261 -23.56 8.43 1.52
N VAL A 262 -24.06 9.11 0.49
CA VAL A 262 -25.36 9.79 0.53
C VAL A 262 -26.47 8.78 0.20
N GLY A 263 -27.53 8.75 1.00
CA GLY A 263 -28.64 7.82 0.80
C GLY A 263 -28.28 6.36 1.12
N ASP A 264 -28.77 5.43 0.30
CA ASP A 264 -28.54 3.98 0.46
C ASP A 264 -27.32 3.47 -0.33
N GLY A 265 -26.56 4.37 -0.97
CA GLY A 265 -25.40 4.03 -1.80
C GLY A 265 -25.73 3.45 -3.17
N LYS A 266 -27.00 3.50 -3.59
CA LYS A 266 -27.43 3.09 -4.93
C LYS A 266 -27.69 4.28 -5.82
N THR A 267 -27.71 4.02 -7.12
CA THR A 267 -28.06 5.02 -8.11
C THR A 267 -29.56 5.34 -8.12
N ASP A 268 -29.89 6.62 -8.20
CA ASP A 268 -31.27 7.13 -8.35
C ASP A 268 -31.83 6.89 -9.77
N ALA A 269 -32.99 7.47 -10.08
CA ALA A 269 -33.64 7.34 -11.39
C ALA A 269 -32.82 7.97 -12.54
N ASP A 270 -31.93 8.92 -12.24
CA ASP A 270 -30.99 9.52 -13.20
C ASP A 270 -29.68 8.72 -13.30
N GLY A 271 -29.58 7.58 -12.62
CA GLY A 271 -28.38 6.77 -12.57
C GLY A 271 -27.29 7.38 -11.69
N LYS A 272 -27.62 8.29 -10.75
CA LYS A 272 -26.63 9.01 -9.94
C LYS A 272 -26.53 8.46 -8.53
N ALA A 273 -25.30 8.35 -8.02
CA ALA A 273 -25.01 8.11 -6.61
C ALA A 273 -24.00 9.14 -6.10
N GLN A 274 -24.08 9.48 -4.81
CA GLN A 274 -23.28 10.55 -4.24
C GLN A 274 -22.44 10.11 -3.03
N TYR A 275 -21.28 10.74 -2.91
CA TYR A 275 -20.33 10.55 -1.82
C TYR A 275 -19.74 11.88 -1.40
N GLN A 276 -19.73 12.13 -0.10
CA GLN A 276 -19.30 13.39 0.48
C GLN A 276 -18.04 13.20 1.30
N ILE A 277 -17.12 14.14 1.19
CA ILE A 277 -15.96 14.22 2.07
C ILE A 277 -15.76 15.64 2.57
N TYR A 278 -15.23 15.77 3.78
CA TYR A 278 -14.70 17.03 4.31
C TYR A 278 -13.64 16.74 5.37
N SER A 279 -12.84 17.75 5.72
CA SER A 279 -11.90 17.66 6.84
C SER A 279 -12.48 18.31 8.08
N LYS A 280 -12.48 17.63 9.24
CA LYS A 280 -12.81 18.24 10.55
C LYS A 280 -11.77 19.26 10.99
N SER A 281 -10.51 19.02 10.66
CA SER A 281 -9.40 19.90 11.00
C SER A 281 -8.15 19.54 10.20
N GLY A 282 -7.39 20.53 9.77
CA GLY A 282 -6.24 20.39 8.89
C GLY A 282 -6.65 20.20 7.44
N GLY A 283 -5.67 20.33 6.55
CA GLY A 283 -5.81 20.08 5.12
C GLY A 283 -5.44 18.64 4.77
N PHE A 284 -5.72 18.26 3.53
CA PHE A 284 -5.25 17.02 2.93
C PHE A 284 -4.66 17.36 1.57
N VAL A 285 -3.38 17.02 1.36
CA VAL A 285 -2.63 17.36 0.14
C VAL A 285 -3.32 16.78 -1.10
N ALA A 286 -3.88 15.57 -0.98
CA ALA A 286 -4.69 14.95 -2.02
C ALA A 286 -5.59 13.88 -1.40
N VAL A 287 -6.88 13.94 -1.72
CA VAL A 287 -7.84 12.88 -1.47
C VAL A 287 -8.37 12.39 -2.81
N MET A 288 -7.98 11.18 -3.19
CA MET A 288 -8.47 10.51 -4.39
C MET A 288 -9.70 9.69 -4.03
N VAL A 289 -10.86 10.11 -4.53
CA VAL A 289 -12.10 9.36 -4.40
C VAL A 289 -12.26 8.47 -5.61
N THR A 290 -12.47 7.17 -5.38
CA THR A 290 -12.77 6.19 -6.42
C THR A 290 -14.20 5.70 -6.25
N ALA A 291 -14.96 5.70 -7.34
CA ALA A 291 -16.27 5.09 -7.45
C ALA A 291 -16.15 3.83 -8.30
N LYS A 292 -16.75 2.73 -7.84
CA LYS A 292 -16.70 1.42 -8.51
C LYS A 292 -18.06 0.74 -8.49
N VAL A 293 -18.54 0.26 -9.63
CA VAL A 293 -19.83 -0.46 -9.77
C VAL A 293 -19.69 -1.94 -10.11
N ASN A 294 -18.54 -2.34 -10.66
CA ASN A 294 -18.21 -3.72 -10.97
C ASN A 294 -16.69 -3.89 -11.11
N ASP A 295 -16.22 -5.11 -11.38
CA ASP A 295 -14.80 -5.43 -11.52
C ASP A 295 -14.23 -5.14 -12.92
N SER A 296 -15.02 -4.59 -13.84
CA SER A 296 -14.55 -4.17 -15.17
C SER A 296 -13.86 -2.80 -15.12
N SER A 297 -12.93 -2.57 -16.05
CA SER A 297 -12.21 -1.31 -16.19
C SER A 297 -13.12 -0.10 -16.46
N VAL A 298 -14.25 -0.32 -17.15
CA VAL A 298 -15.26 0.72 -17.42
C VAL A 298 -16.16 1.02 -16.21
N GLY A 299 -16.13 0.15 -15.20
CA GLY A 299 -16.92 0.28 -13.98
C GLY A 299 -16.23 1.06 -12.86
N SER A 300 -15.07 1.67 -13.12
CA SER A 300 -14.29 2.40 -12.12
C SER A 300 -13.80 3.75 -12.65
N LYS A 301 -14.06 4.83 -11.90
CA LYS A 301 -13.45 6.15 -12.13
C LYS A 301 -12.98 6.75 -10.82
N ASN A 302 -11.97 7.61 -10.89
CA ASN A 302 -11.46 8.34 -9.76
C ASN A 302 -11.39 9.84 -10.04
N LYS A 303 -11.41 10.62 -8.96
CA LYS A 303 -11.25 12.07 -8.98
C LYS A 303 -10.53 12.50 -7.72
N THR A 304 -9.52 13.35 -7.87
CA THR A 304 -8.73 13.86 -6.74
C THR A 304 -9.14 15.29 -6.43
N VAL A 305 -9.23 15.59 -5.13
CA VAL A 305 -9.38 16.96 -4.61
C VAL A 305 -8.31 17.25 -3.57
N GLU A 306 -8.02 18.53 -3.37
CA GLU A 306 -7.21 19.04 -2.27
C GLU A 306 -8.12 19.70 -1.24
N ILE A 307 -7.85 19.47 0.04
CA ILE A 307 -8.50 20.18 1.14
C ILE A 307 -7.47 21.11 1.76
N LYS A 308 -7.72 22.42 1.77
CA LYS A 308 -6.79 23.38 2.37
C LYS A 308 -6.94 23.41 3.89
N ALA A 309 -5.81 23.43 4.59
CA ALA A 309 -5.80 23.68 6.03
C ALA A 309 -6.10 25.15 6.32
N ASN A 310 -6.82 25.42 7.42
CA ASN A 310 -6.84 26.77 7.98
C ASN A 310 -5.45 27.14 8.50
N GLU A 311 -5.07 28.41 8.30
CA GLU A 311 -3.86 28.97 8.90
C GLU A 311 -4.09 29.20 10.39
N GLN A 312 -3.15 28.75 11.20
CA GLN A 312 -3.16 28.92 12.65
C GLN A 312 -2.10 29.93 13.06
N ASP A 313 -2.55 31.03 13.67
CA ASP A 313 -1.65 32.05 14.19
C ASP A 313 -0.89 31.52 15.41
N VAL A 314 0.43 31.63 15.34
CA VAL A 314 1.31 31.36 16.47
C VAL A 314 1.67 32.68 17.12
N THR A 315 1.50 32.76 18.44
CA THR A 315 1.71 33.97 19.23
C THR A 315 2.98 33.94 20.07
N GLY A 316 3.62 32.78 20.19
CA GLY A 316 4.81 32.60 21.01
C GLY A 316 5.89 31.74 20.36
N PHE A 317 7.11 31.84 20.87
CA PHE A 317 8.25 31.04 20.43
C PHE A 317 9.21 30.77 21.60
N PHE A 318 10.06 29.77 21.42
CA PHE A 318 11.13 29.44 22.35
C PHE A 318 12.46 29.95 21.80
N ILE A 319 13.12 30.86 22.53
CA ILE A 319 14.51 31.26 22.23
C ILE A 319 15.42 30.10 22.63
N LEU A 320 16.27 29.65 21.71
CA LEU A 320 17.16 28.52 21.95
C LEU A 320 18.39 28.94 22.75
N ASP A 321 18.89 28.01 23.56
CA ASP A 321 20.22 28.18 24.17
C ASP A 321 21.28 28.25 23.07
N TYR A 322 22.34 29.04 23.30
CA TYR A 322 23.43 29.17 22.32
C TYR A 322 24.11 27.83 22.04
N ASP A 323 24.27 27.00 23.09
CA ASP A 323 24.73 25.62 23.00
C ASP A 323 23.62 24.71 23.55
N PRO A 324 22.70 24.22 22.71
CA PRO A 324 21.62 23.35 23.16
C PRO A 324 22.19 22.05 23.73
N VAL A 325 21.64 21.62 24.87
CA VAL A 325 21.97 20.33 25.50
C VAL A 325 20.79 19.39 25.32
N ASP A 326 21.05 18.20 24.79
CA ASP A 326 20.02 17.18 24.59
C ASP A 326 19.24 16.91 25.88
N GLY A 327 17.92 16.95 25.79
CA GLY A 327 17.01 16.71 26.91
C GLY A 327 16.79 17.90 27.86
N LYS A 328 17.48 19.03 27.68
CA LYS A 328 17.15 20.29 28.37
C LYS A 328 15.94 20.93 27.66
N GLY A 329 14.91 21.29 28.43
CA GLY A 329 13.76 22.03 27.89
C GLY A 329 14.16 23.44 27.44
N TYR A 330 13.41 24.02 26.50
CA TYR A 330 13.76 25.29 25.85
C TYR A 330 13.41 26.53 26.68
N GLY A 331 12.86 26.34 27.89
CA GLY A 331 12.38 27.40 28.76
C GLY A 331 10.93 27.77 28.45
N ASN A 332 10.56 28.98 28.83
CA ASN A 332 9.20 29.49 28.66
C ASN A 332 9.01 30.13 27.27
N SER A 333 7.80 30.03 26.75
CA SER A 333 7.39 30.66 25.50
C SER A 333 7.41 32.18 25.63
N VAL A 334 8.00 32.83 24.63
CA VAL A 334 8.15 34.27 24.52
C VAL A 334 7.08 34.80 23.56
N PRO A 335 6.22 35.73 23.99
CA PRO A 335 5.26 36.37 23.10
C PRO A 335 5.96 37.10 21.95
N LYS A 336 5.40 37.06 20.75
CA LYS A 336 6.03 37.66 19.57
C LYS A 336 6.28 39.16 19.69
N GLU A 337 5.46 39.86 20.46
CA GLU A 337 5.58 41.28 20.74
C GLU A 337 6.82 41.62 21.59
N ARG A 338 7.40 40.63 22.26
CA ARG A 338 8.63 40.75 23.06
C ARG A 338 9.89 40.40 22.26
N MET A 339 9.78 40.06 20.98
CA MET A 339 10.92 39.82 20.08
C MET A 339 11.40 41.07 19.34
N ASN A 340 11.18 42.26 19.90
CA ASN A 340 11.57 43.51 19.26
C ASN A 340 13.09 43.70 19.11
N PHE A 341 13.91 42.75 19.57
CA PHE A 341 15.33 42.71 19.32
C PHE A 341 15.87 41.30 19.12
N ALA A 342 17.04 41.24 18.50
CA ALA A 342 17.80 40.01 18.33
C ALA A 342 19.30 40.28 18.47
N TRP A 343 20.11 39.22 18.43
CA TRP A 343 21.58 39.31 18.51
C TRP A 343 22.23 38.26 17.60
N PRO A 344 23.55 38.37 17.33
CA PRO A 344 24.26 37.40 16.52
C PRO A 344 24.03 35.95 16.98
N LYS A 345 23.64 35.09 16.03
CA LYS A 345 23.36 33.66 16.25
C LYS A 345 22.13 33.36 17.12
N MET A 346 21.29 34.35 17.42
CA MET A 346 19.99 34.09 18.04
C MET A 346 19.16 33.14 17.16
N GLN A 347 18.72 32.04 17.75
CA GLN A 347 17.82 31.08 17.14
C GLN A 347 16.55 30.93 17.97
N PHE A 348 15.43 30.63 17.31
CA PHE A 348 14.17 30.33 17.97
C PHE A 348 13.34 29.29 17.21
N VAL A 349 12.40 28.66 17.93
CA VAL A 349 11.39 27.77 17.38
C VAL A 349 10.01 28.26 17.80
N PRO A 350 9.04 28.35 16.89
CA PRO A 350 7.67 28.74 17.23
C PRO A 350 6.97 27.71 18.11
N GLU A 351 6.06 28.17 18.97
CA GLU A 351 5.21 27.29 19.77
C GLU A 351 3.96 26.88 18.97
N TYR A 352 4.11 25.90 18.08
CA TYR A 352 3.00 25.41 17.25
C TYR A 352 1.91 24.70 18.07
N LEU A 353 2.29 24.07 19.17
CA LEU A 353 1.41 23.40 20.11
C LEU A 353 1.91 23.73 21.52
N PRO A 354 1.02 23.92 22.51
CA PRO A 354 1.42 24.30 23.86
C PRO A 354 2.51 23.38 24.43
N GLY A 355 3.70 23.94 24.68
CA GLY A 355 4.87 23.21 25.19
C GLY A 355 5.43 22.12 24.28
N LYS A 356 5.13 22.11 22.98
CA LYS A 356 5.64 21.14 22.00
C LYS A 356 6.34 21.85 20.84
N LEU A 357 7.43 21.24 20.38
CA LEU A 357 8.27 21.77 19.29
C LEU A 357 8.00 21.07 17.97
N THR A 358 7.60 19.81 18.05
CA THR A 358 7.28 18.97 16.90
C THR A 358 5.89 18.39 17.07
N ILE A 359 5.27 18.07 15.94
CA ILE A 359 4.01 17.36 15.89
C ILE A 359 4.33 15.90 15.62
N ALA A 360 4.11 15.05 16.63
CA ALA A 360 4.47 13.64 16.56
C ALA A 360 3.86 12.95 15.33
N GLY A 361 4.70 12.28 14.54
CA GLY A 361 4.28 11.60 13.30
C GLY A 361 4.14 12.49 12.07
N TYR A 362 4.49 13.79 12.17
CA TYR A 362 4.46 14.72 11.05
C TYR A 362 5.87 15.15 10.64
N THR A 363 6.04 15.45 9.36
CA THR A 363 7.24 16.10 8.82
C THR A 363 6.97 17.60 8.69
N GLY A 364 7.79 18.42 9.35
CA GLY A 364 7.71 19.88 9.27
C GLY A 364 8.50 20.45 8.10
N VAL A 365 7.93 21.45 7.41
CA VAL A 365 8.60 22.30 6.43
C VAL A 365 8.45 23.74 6.89
N TYR A 366 9.56 24.45 7.01
CA TYR A 366 9.64 25.79 7.57
C TYR A 366 10.05 26.79 6.51
N ASP A 367 9.41 27.96 6.50
CA ASP A 367 9.72 29.01 5.54
C ASP A 367 9.64 30.40 6.16
N SER A 368 10.41 31.32 5.58
CA SER A 368 10.45 32.73 5.93
C SER A 368 10.27 33.52 4.64
N ASN A 369 9.31 34.45 4.64
CA ASN A 369 9.08 35.32 3.49
C ASN A 369 10.29 36.24 3.18
N ASN A 370 11.23 36.39 4.11
CA ASN A 370 12.46 37.13 3.90
C ASN A 370 13.65 36.52 4.69
N ARG A 371 14.34 35.58 4.05
CA ARG A 371 15.52 34.87 4.57
C ARG A 371 16.75 35.75 4.82
N ASN A 372 16.71 37.02 4.39
CA ASN A 372 17.76 37.99 4.73
C ASN A 372 17.59 38.56 6.14
N ILE A 373 16.38 38.57 6.69
CA ILE A 373 16.08 39.05 8.05
C ILE A 373 16.07 37.86 9.01
N VAL A 374 15.28 36.82 8.71
CA VAL A 374 15.23 35.58 9.48
C VAL A 374 15.40 34.41 8.53
N ASP A 375 16.52 33.70 8.66
CA ASP A 375 16.83 32.52 7.86
C ASP A 375 16.24 31.25 8.48
N VAL A 376 16.16 30.19 7.68
CA VAL A 376 15.67 28.88 8.09
C VAL A 376 16.82 27.89 8.05
N ASP A 377 17.16 27.32 9.21
CA ASP A 377 18.23 26.33 9.38
C ASP A 377 17.66 25.06 10.01
N GLY A 378 17.32 24.09 9.15
CA GLY A 378 16.58 22.90 9.57
C GLY A 378 15.19 23.25 10.11
N GLU A 379 15.00 23.03 11.41
CA GLU A 379 13.76 23.36 12.14
C GLU A 379 13.80 24.68 12.91
N TYR A 380 14.93 25.39 12.84
CA TYR A 380 15.20 26.60 13.60
C TYR A 380 15.14 27.85 12.72
N PHE A 381 14.63 28.93 13.28
CA PHE A 381 14.71 30.25 12.67
C PHE A 381 15.87 31.01 13.26
N ARG A 382 16.73 31.57 12.40
CA ARG A 382 17.92 32.33 12.81
C ARG A 382 17.80 33.77 12.38
N VAL A 383 17.83 34.69 13.34
CA VAL A 383 17.80 36.13 13.04
C VAL A 383 19.15 36.57 12.49
N LYS A 384 19.13 37.38 11.44
CA LYS A 384 20.32 37.91 10.75
C LYS A 384 20.45 39.43 10.83
N LYS A 385 19.33 40.16 10.90
CA LYS A 385 19.28 41.63 10.99
C LYS A 385 17.87 42.11 11.36
N THR A 386 17.70 43.42 11.47
CA THR A 386 16.41 44.07 11.71
C THR A 386 15.43 43.96 10.52
N GLY A 387 14.15 44.09 10.83
CA GLY A 387 13.04 44.13 9.88
C GLY A 387 11.86 43.27 10.31
N THR A 388 10.84 43.21 9.45
CA THR A 388 9.61 42.46 9.70
C THR A 388 9.50 41.26 8.76
N VAL A 389 9.12 40.11 9.30
CA VAL A 389 8.91 38.87 8.54
C VAL A 389 7.63 38.16 8.92
N THR A 390 7.13 37.36 8.00
CA THR A 390 6.12 36.34 8.26
C THR A 390 6.79 34.98 8.12
N LEU A 391 6.66 34.16 9.16
CA LEU A 391 7.20 32.81 9.19
C LEU A 391 6.06 31.82 9.02
N THR A 392 6.33 30.72 8.32
CA THR A 392 5.33 29.66 8.12
C THR A 392 5.92 28.30 8.43
N ALA A 393 5.08 27.42 8.95
CA ALA A 393 5.42 26.01 9.15
C ALA A 393 4.26 25.13 8.69
N THR A 394 4.56 24.18 7.81
CA THR A 394 3.61 23.17 7.36
C THR A 394 4.04 21.81 7.87
N PHE A 395 3.18 21.17 8.65
CA PHE A 395 3.41 19.83 9.16
C PHE A 395 2.55 18.86 8.37
N THR A 396 3.15 17.88 7.70
CA THR A 396 2.41 16.88 6.89
C THR A 396 2.61 15.46 7.42
N HIS A 397 1.52 14.74 7.63
CA HIS A 397 1.53 13.33 8.01
C HIS A 397 1.85 12.46 6.78
N PRO A 398 2.88 11.61 6.84
CA PRO A 398 3.45 10.96 5.65
C PRO A 398 2.55 9.89 5.01
N ILE A 399 1.58 9.36 5.78
CA ILE A 399 0.67 8.31 5.32
C ILE A 399 -0.66 8.91 4.85
N SER A 400 -1.34 9.68 5.72
CA SER A 400 -2.66 10.23 5.38
C SER A 400 -2.58 11.42 4.42
N GLY A 401 -1.43 12.08 4.31
CA GLY A 401 -1.32 13.35 3.59
C GLY A 401 -2.06 14.50 4.27
N ARG A 402 -2.54 14.30 5.50
CA ARG A 402 -3.10 15.38 6.32
C ARG A 402 -2.01 16.37 6.66
N TYR A 403 -2.29 17.66 6.57
CA TYR A 403 -1.35 18.70 6.96
C TYR A 403 -1.96 19.80 7.82
N LEU A 404 -1.11 20.42 8.63
CA LEU A 404 -1.42 21.58 9.48
C LEU A 404 -0.54 22.73 9.04
N LYS A 405 -1.10 23.94 8.97
CA LYS A 405 -0.37 25.15 8.56
C LYS A 405 -0.39 26.18 9.68
N TYR A 406 0.78 26.57 10.12
CA TYR A 406 0.99 27.60 11.13
C TYR A 406 1.66 28.82 10.50
N VAL A 407 1.24 30.00 10.94
CA VAL A 407 1.77 31.28 10.49
C VAL A 407 2.14 32.11 11.71
N ILE A 408 3.28 32.79 11.64
CA ILE A 408 3.69 33.78 12.62
C ILE A 408 3.74 35.11 11.88
N PRO A 409 2.62 35.84 11.86
CA PRO A 409 2.56 37.10 11.16
C PRO A 409 3.29 38.17 11.97
N ASP A 410 3.88 39.12 11.26
CA ASP A 410 4.41 40.38 11.80
C ASP A 410 5.48 40.22 12.88
N VAL A 411 6.38 39.24 12.70
CA VAL A 411 7.57 39.11 13.55
C VAL A 411 8.50 40.30 13.25
N LYS A 412 8.54 41.25 14.19
CA LYS A 412 9.24 42.53 14.04
C LYS A 412 10.49 42.57 14.91
N ILE A 413 11.66 42.62 14.27
CA ILE A 413 12.96 42.82 14.92
C ILE A 413 13.36 44.29 14.69
N ASP A 414 13.20 45.13 15.72
CA ASP A 414 13.50 46.56 15.63
C ASP A 414 14.98 46.85 15.83
N HIS A 415 15.65 46.09 16.71
CA HIS A 415 17.06 46.30 17.08
C HIS A 415 17.85 45.00 16.89
N PHE A 416 19.03 45.09 16.28
CA PHE A 416 19.95 43.95 16.18
C PHE A 416 21.20 44.27 16.98
N VAL A 417 21.29 43.63 18.14
CA VAL A 417 22.18 44.00 19.24
C VAL A 417 23.52 43.29 19.12
N ILE A 418 24.59 44.07 19.15
CA ILE A 418 25.97 43.60 19.35
C ILE A 418 26.52 44.12 20.67
N ILE A 419 27.62 43.50 21.09
CA ILE A 419 28.36 43.88 22.29
C ILE A 419 29.84 44.09 21.98
N ASP A 420 30.47 44.97 22.75
CA ASP A 420 31.93 45.09 22.77
C ASP A 420 32.51 44.01 23.70
N SER A 421 33.04 42.94 23.12
CA SER A 421 33.51 41.77 23.87
C SER A 421 34.84 41.97 24.61
N ASN A 422 35.48 43.13 24.50
CA ASN A 422 36.71 43.44 25.22
C ASN A 422 36.39 43.82 26.69
N PRO A 423 36.77 43.02 27.70
CA PRO A 423 36.46 43.30 29.11
C PRO A 423 37.10 44.59 29.66
N GLY A 424 38.16 45.11 29.02
CA GLY A 424 38.78 46.40 29.36
C GLY A 424 38.42 47.51 28.36
N GLY A 425 37.47 47.27 27.47
CA GLY A 425 37.06 48.20 26.43
C GLY A 425 36.13 49.30 26.94
N PRO A 426 35.87 50.34 26.12
CA PRO A 426 35.04 51.47 26.50
C PRO A 426 33.55 51.13 26.63
N GLY A 427 33.12 49.94 26.23
CA GLY A 427 31.74 49.45 26.35
C GLY A 427 31.42 48.80 27.69
N ILE A 428 32.36 48.75 28.64
CA ILE A 428 32.17 48.15 29.96
C ILE A 428 31.98 49.24 31.01
N GLY A 429 30.96 49.09 31.85
CA GLY A 429 30.67 49.98 32.98
C GLY A 429 30.46 49.23 34.28
N ILE A 430 30.42 49.97 35.40
CA ILE A 430 30.24 49.41 36.75
C ILE A 430 29.17 50.23 37.48
N VAL A 431 28.21 49.55 38.10
CA VAL A 431 27.22 50.14 38.99
C VAL A 431 27.39 49.66 40.43
N PHE A 432 27.20 50.57 41.39
CA PHE A 432 27.36 50.31 42.82
C PHE A 432 26.04 50.47 43.60
N SER A 433 24.95 50.86 42.95
CA SER A 433 23.64 51.10 43.58
C SER A 433 22.59 50.07 43.18
N GLY A 434 21.60 49.85 44.06
CA GLY A 434 20.45 48.99 43.78
C GLY A 434 19.60 49.46 42.59
N ASP A 435 19.63 50.77 42.30
CA ASP A 435 18.95 51.40 41.16
C ASP A 435 19.61 51.07 39.82
N ARG A 436 20.87 50.58 39.84
CA ARG A 436 21.64 50.18 38.65
C ARG A 436 21.76 51.28 37.59
N ILE A 437 21.92 52.52 38.04
CA ILE A 437 22.15 53.68 37.18
C ILE A 437 23.63 54.06 37.23
N ASP A 438 24.27 54.08 36.07
CA ASP A 438 25.63 54.59 35.90
C ASP A 438 25.60 56.04 35.41
N ASN A 439 26.24 56.93 36.18
CA ASN A 439 26.40 58.36 35.87
C ASN A 439 27.88 58.74 35.67
N SER A 440 28.77 57.76 35.56
CA SER A 440 30.21 57.99 35.40
C SER A 440 30.51 58.74 34.10
N LYS A 441 31.53 59.61 34.13
CA LYS A 441 31.94 60.42 32.99
C LYS A 441 33.42 60.13 32.64
N PRO A 442 33.75 59.84 31.37
CA PRO A 442 32.82 59.63 30.25
C PRO A 442 31.97 58.37 30.42
N LEU A 443 30.71 58.41 29.95
CA LEU A 443 29.85 57.22 29.99
C LEU A 443 30.47 56.12 29.12
N PRO A 444 30.31 54.84 29.50
CA PRO A 444 30.56 53.72 28.61
C PRO A 444 29.87 53.91 27.24
N ARG A 445 30.55 53.51 26.18
CA ARG A 445 30.16 53.77 24.79
C ARG A 445 30.43 52.56 23.91
N CYS A 446 29.62 52.46 22.86
CA CYS A 446 29.81 51.51 21.77
C CYS A 446 31.06 51.87 20.96
N THR A 447 31.92 50.88 20.67
CA THR A 447 32.99 51.04 19.66
C THR A 447 32.45 50.94 18.24
N ARG A 448 31.34 50.22 18.07
CA ARG A 448 30.59 50.07 16.82
C ARG A 448 29.10 50.27 17.09
N GLY A 449 28.45 51.02 16.20
CA GLY A 449 27.02 51.31 16.31
C GLY A 449 26.68 52.35 17.39
N ASN A 450 25.39 52.61 17.51
CA ASN A 450 24.85 53.54 18.49
C ASN A 450 24.45 52.80 19.77
N ARG A 451 24.39 53.54 20.88
CA ARG A 451 23.79 53.01 22.11
C ARG A 451 22.29 52.83 21.92
N ILE A 452 21.77 51.73 22.43
CA ILE A 452 20.35 51.44 22.45
C ILE A 452 19.70 52.19 23.62
N GLN A 453 18.51 52.76 23.41
CA GLN A 453 17.81 53.49 24.47
C GLN A 453 17.09 52.52 25.41
N GLU A 454 16.97 52.95 26.67
CA GLU A 454 16.18 52.25 27.69
C GLU A 454 14.73 52.03 27.25
N SER A 455 14.15 53.01 26.55
CA SER A 455 12.78 52.95 26.02
C SER A 455 12.57 51.85 24.99
N ASP A 456 13.63 51.37 24.36
CA ASP A 456 13.55 50.46 23.22
C ASP A 456 13.50 49.02 23.72
N LEU A 457 14.42 48.64 24.62
CA LEU A 457 14.62 47.23 25.01
C LEU A 457 14.42 46.95 26.50
N GLY A 458 14.42 47.96 27.38
CA GLY A 458 14.44 47.75 28.84
C GLY A 458 13.29 46.87 29.32
N GLU A 459 12.06 47.15 28.87
CA GLU A 459 10.87 46.37 29.24
C GLU A 459 10.93 44.93 28.71
N SER A 460 11.40 44.72 27.48
CA SER A 460 11.52 43.38 26.90
C SER A 460 12.57 42.55 27.62
N ILE A 461 13.75 43.12 27.91
CA ILE A 461 14.80 42.43 28.68
C ILE A 461 14.27 42.04 30.06
N ASP A 462 13.66 42.99 30.77
CA ASP A 462 13.10 42.73 32.10
C ASP A 462 11.98 41.69 32.06
N TYR A 463 11.13 41.68 31.05
CA TYR A 463 10.09 40.67 30.89
C TYR A 463 10.68 39.27 30.65
N LEU A 464 11.63 39.15 29.72
CA LEU A 464 12.28 37.86 29.41
C LEU A 464 12.97 37.28 30.65
N VAL A 465 13.66 38.13 31.42
CA VAL A 465 14.45 37.67 32.57
C VAL A 465 13.58 37.49 33.82
N ASN A 466 12.70 38.44 34.15
CA ASN A 466 11.99 38.45 35.42
C ASN A 466 10.66 37.69 35.36
N ASN A 467 9.93 37.78 34.24
CA ASN A 467 8.63 37.13 34.09
C ASN A 467 8.76 35.72 33.52
N LEU A 468 9.65 35.54 32.54
CA LEU A 468 9.86 34.23 31.90
C LEU A 468 11.04 33.45 32.48
N ASN A 469 11.80 34.03 33.43
CA ASN A 469 12.97 33.40 34.03
C ASN A 469 13.99 32.89 33.00
N LEU A 470 14.15 33.61 31.89
CA LEU A 470 15.11 33.26 30.85
C LEU A 470 16.49 33.79 31.22
N ASN A 471 17.51 32.93 31.05
CA ASN A 471 18.90 33.30 31.17
C ASN A 471 19.43 33.75 29.80
N LEU A 472 19.36 35.06 29.51
CA LEU A 472 19.80 35.62 28.23
C LEU A 472 21.30 35.45 27.97
N ILE A 473 22.09 35.19 29.02
CA ILE A 473 23.52 34.84 28.89
C ILE A 473 23.65 33.44 28.28
N GLU A 474 22.89 32.45 28.78
CA GLU A 474 22.83 31.09 28.18
C GLU A 474 22.24 31.11 26.76
N LYS A 475 21.30 32.02 26.49
CA LYS A 475 20.77 32.27 25.12
C LYS A 475 21.77 32.97 24.19
N GLY A 476 22.92 33.39 24.72
CA GLY A 476 24.04 33.91 23.93
C GLY A 476 24.01 35.40 23.62
N LEU A 477 23.22 36.21 24.34
CA LEU A 477 23.19 37.67 24.15
C LEU A 477 24.58 38.30 24.35
N LEU A 478 25.40 37.72 25.22
CA LEU A 478 26.80 38.13 25.46
C LEU A 478 27.83 37.34 24.64
N GLY A 479 27.40 36.69 23.56
CA GLY A 479 28.22 35.77 22.76
C GLY A 479 28.23 34.34 23.31
N ASP A 480 29.25 33.55 22.97
CA ASP A 480 29.36 32.15 23.42
C ASP A 480 29.46 32.07 24.95
N PRO A 481 28.51 31.44 25.66
CA PRO A 481 28.50 31.43 27.12
C PRO A 481 29.71 30.69 27.75
N ARG A 482 30.43 29.86 26.99
CA ARG A 482 31.63 29.13 27.45
C ARG A 482 32.92 29.93 27.33
N ARG A 483 32.97 30.93 26.44
CA ARG A 483 34.21 31.64 26.07
C ARG A 483 34.07 33.17 25.95
N GLY A 484 32.86 33.69 25.94
CA GLY A 484 32.54 35.11 25.86
C GLY A 484 32.90 35.87 27.14
N LEU A 485 32.30 37.04 27.33
CA LEU A 485 32.43 37.76 28.59
C LEU A 485 32.00 36.82 29.72
N ASN A 486 32.96 36.42 30.57
CA ASN A 486 32.79 35.34 31.55
C ASN A 486 31.46 35.53 32.29
N PRO A 487 30.57 34.52 32.34
CA PRO A 487 29.29 34.63 33.01
C PRO A 487 29.43 35.04 34.48
N ASN A 488 30.59 34.81 35.12
CA ASN A 488 30.87 35.27 36.48
C ASN A 488 31.26 36.76 36.61
N GLY A 489 31.61 37.44 35.52
CA GLY A 489 32.13 38.81 35.52
C GLY A 489 31.14 39.88 35.02
N VAL A 490 30.49 39.66 33.88
CA VAL A 490 29.49 40.58 33.31
C VAL A 490 28.17 39.85 33.19
N ARG A 491 27.15 40.34 33.91
CA ARG A 491 25.83 39.70 34.00
C ARG A 491 24.68 40.64 33.66
N MET A 492 25.03 41.82 33.15
CA MET A 492 24.08 42.90 32.89
C MET A 492 24.31 43.54 31.53
N GLY A 493 23.22 43.93 30.88
CA GLY A 493 23.20 44.77 29.68
C GLY A 493 22.90 46.22 30.07
N GLY A 494 23.69 47.16 29.57
CA GLY A 494 23.50 48.60 29.80
C GLY A 494 22.81 49.28 28.62
N LEU A 495 21.73 50.01 28.91
CA LEU A 495 20.95 50.79 27.96
C LEU A 495 21.03 52.28 28.29
N GLN A 496 21.05 53.13 27.27
CA GLN A 496 21.12 54.57 27.47
C GLN A 496 19.78 55.09 28.00
N LYS A 497 19.78 55.65 29.20
CA LYS A 497 18.58 56.25 29.80
C LYS A 497 18.40 57.72 29.39
N ASN A 498 19.51 58.45 29.28
CA ASN A 498 19.58 59.82 28.75
C ASN A 498 21.04 60.14 28.39
N GLU A 499 21.35 61.39 28.01
CA GLU A 499 22.72 61.82 27.68
C GLU A 499 23.71 61.70 28.86
N THR A 500 23.18 61.65 30.08
CA THR A 500 23.96 61.67 31.31
C THR A 500 24.03 60.36 32.07
N SER A 501 23.24 59.35 31.68
CA SER A 501 23.13 58.10 32.44
C SER A 501 22.83 56.87 31.59
N ILE A 502 23.23 55.71 32.10
CA ILE A 502 22.94 54.37 31.58
C ILE A 502 22.20 53.57 32.66
N GLN A 503 21.16 52.85 32.26
CA GLN A 503 20.41 51.91 33.08
C GLN A 503 20.93 50.49 32.81
N ALA A 504 21.31 49.75 33.85
CA ALA A 504 21.75 48.36 33.71
C ALA A 504 20.65 47.36 34.11
N HIS A 505 20.45 46.35 33.26
CA HIS A 505 19.47 45.27 33.40
C HIS A 505 20.16 43.94 33.63
N PHE A 506 19.61 43.15 34.55
CA PHE A 506 20.07 41.77 34.73
C PHE A 506 19.71 40.94 33.50
N LEU A 507 20.64 40.08 33.08
CA LEU A 507 20.44 39.14 31.98
C LEU A 507 20.11 37.71 32.47
N ASP A 508 20.14 37.50 33.79
CA ASP A 508 19.77 36.26 34.46
C ASP A 508 19.22 36.57 35.86
N ASN A 509 18.05 36.02 36.17
CA ASN A 509 17.35 36.27 37.42
C ASN A 509 18.03 35.56 38.62
N ASN A 510 18.74 34.45 38.40
CA ASN A 510 19.42 33.70 39.46
C ASN A 510 20.57 34.51 40.11
N VAL A 511 21.06 35.53 39.40
CA VAL A 511 22.13 36.43 39.83
C VAL A 511 21.64 37.48 40.82
N ARG A 512 20.34 37.83 40.76
CA ARG A 512 19.74 38.94 41.50
C ARG A 512 19.88 38.76 43.02
N ASN A 513 19.73 37.54 43.52
CA ASN A 513 19.77 37.25 44.96
C ASN A 513 21.20 37.02 45.48
N ALA A 514 22.18 36.73 44.61
CA ALA A 514 23.53 36.36 45.03
C ALA A 514 24.46 37.57 45.25
N LEU A 515 24.15 38.76 44.71
CA LEU A 515 25.13 39.85 44.58
C LEU A 515 24.61 41.26 44.98
N ALA A 516 23.56 41.35 45.79
CA ALA A 516 22.86 42.61 46.13
C ALA A 516 23.74 43.72 46.78
N TYR A 517 24.98 43.42 47.19
CA TYR A 517 25.88 44.35 47.88
C TYR A 517 27.26 44.56 47.21
N ASN A 518 27.49 43.99 46.02
CA ASN A 518 28.78 44.10 45.31
C ASN A 518 28.68 44.98 44.06
N SER A 519 29.81 45.59 43.67
CA SER A 519 29.93 46.28 42.38
C SER A 519 29.68 45.30 41.23
N LEU A 520 28.76 45.63 40.33
CA LEU A 520 28.41 44.77 39.20
C LEU A 520 28.80 45.43 37.88
N ALA A 521 29.49 44.67 37.04
CA ALA A 521 29.84 45.11 35.69
C ALA A 521 28.68 44.86 34.72
N TYR A 522 28.48 45.80 33.80
CA TYR A 522 27.58 45.67 32.67
C TYR A 522 28.34 45.94 31.36
N VAL A 523 27.82 45.40 30.27
CA VAL A 523 28.26 45.76 28.91
C VAL A 523 27.17 46.57 28.23
N VAL A 524 27.56 47.65 27.56
CA VAL A 524 26.63 48.47 26.77
C VAL A 524 26.12 47.65 25.59
N LEU A 525 24.80 47.63 25.41
CA LEU A 525 24.18 47.03 24.23
C LEU A 525 24.15 48.06 23.10
N CYS A 526 24.63 47.63 21.93
CA CYS A 526 24.90 48.49 20.79
C CYS A 526 24.17 48.00 19.55
N GLU A 527 23.82 48.91 18.64
CA GLU A 527 23.34 48.53 17.31
C GLU A 527 24.43 47.89 16.46
N GLU A 528 24.08 46.91 15.63
CA GLU A 528 25.01 46.29 14.66
C GLU A 528 25.45 47.20 13.51
#